data_AF-A0A952W512-F1
#
_entry.id   AF-A0A952W512-F1
#
_cell.length_a   1.000
_cell.length_b   1.000
_cell.length_c   1.000
_cell.angle_alpha   90.00
_cell.angle_beta   90.00
_cell.angle_gamma   90.00
#
_symmetry.space_group_name_H-M   'P 1'
#
loop_
_entity.id
_entity.type
_entity.pdbx_description
1 polymer ?
#
loop_
_entity_poly.entity_id
_entity_poly.type
_entity_poly.pdbx_seq_one_letter_code
_entity_poly.pdbx_strand_id
1 'polypeptide(L)'
;MHTAPPTADTTLAVTLAIETSNPSATADVSASAPGVAIARGPVLLGIEPIHPQARHDDALMPAIDRLARKLGIQPRSIQRIAVSTGPGGFSGLRIAIAAAKMIAEATGARCIAVPSARVVAARVQHDGRPFAVVLNSKGESAHYALFDPDGRPTDRQGDLDASMLSCLAAGRLIADQFLPRSIAAEAERLGMTIERPVFDAAACLECSWALPEIDPAELLPFYAREPEAVTKWRLRESLDKPKASPPA
;
A
#
# COMPACT_ATOMS: atom_id res chain seq x y z
N MET A 1 26.90 -26.21 -15.32
CA MET A 1 27.24 -24.92 -15.94
C MET A 1 26.56 -23.82 -15.14
N HIS A 2 27.33 -23.05 -14.37
CA HIS A 2 26.82 -21.95 -13.56
C HIS A 2 26.79 -20.71 -14.46
N THR A 3 25.62 -20.30 -14.92
CA THR A 3 25.45 -19.04 -15.67
C THR A 3 25.68 -17.89 -14.70
N ALA A 4 26.70 -17.08 -14.96
CA ALA A 4 26.89 -15.82 -14.23
C ALA A 4 25.58 -15.00 -14.28
N PRO A 5 25.17 -14.36 -13.18
CA PRO A 5 23.99 -13.49 -13.20
C PRO A 5 24.20 -12.40 -14.26
N PRO A 6 23.13 -11.96 -14.96
CA PRO A 6 23.24 -10.91 -15.95
C PRO A 6 23.91 -9.69 -15.31
N THR A 7 25.01 -9.23 -15.90
CA THR A 7 25.68 -7.99 -15.49
C THR A 7 24.71 -6.85 -15.71
N ALA A 8 24.12 -6.34 -14.64
CA ALA A 8 23.15 -5.26 -14.71
C ALA A 8 23.81 -4.02 -15.34
N ASP A 9 23.20 -3.51 -16.41
CA ASP A 9 23.66 -2.30 -17.09
C ASP A 9 23.70 -1.14 -16.08
N THR A 10 24.90 -0.63 -15.83
CA THR A 10 25.17 0.38 -14.81
C THR A 10 24.56 1.74 -15.14
N THR A 11 24.12 1.96 -16.39
CA THR A 11 23.44 3.18 -16.83
C THR A 11 21.97 3.25 -16.41
N LEU A 12 21.37 2.11 -16.06
CA LEU A 12 19.98 2.04 -15.65
C LEU A 12 19.78 2.59 -14.24
N ALA A 13 18.62 3.23 -14.06
CA ALA A 13 18.27 3.89 -12.81
C ALA A 13 18.10 2.90 -11.66
N VAL A 14 18.63 3.28 -10.49
CA VAL A 14 18.41 2.55 -9.24
C VAL A 14 17.12 3.03 -8.60
N THR A 15 16.21 2.10 -8.34
CA THR A 15 14.90 2.35 -7.72
C THR A 15 14.83 1.66 -6.37
N LEU A 16 14.51 2.43 -5.33
CA LEU A 16 14.13 1.93 -4.00
C LEU A 16 12.61 1.82 -3.93
N ALA A 17 12.07 0.70 -3.47
CA ALA A 17 10.65 0.55 -3.17
C ALA A 17 10.44 0.35 -1.67
N ILE A 18 9.38 0.95 -1.13
CA ILE A 18 8.99 0.87 0.28
C ILE A 18 7.53 0.40 0.35
N GLU A 19 7.31 -0.76 0.98
CA GLU A 19 5.99 -1.33 1.27
C GLU A 19 5.90 -1.65 2.76
N THR A 20 5.32 -0.73 3.52
CA THR A 20 5.01 -0.91 4.95
C THR A 20 3.60 -0.41 5.26
N SER A 21 2.71 -0.46 4.27
CA SER A 21 1.41 0.19 4.27
C SER A 21 0.38 -0.52 5.14
N ASN A 22 0.50 -1.83 5.38
CA ASN A 22 -0.44 -2.57 6.24
C ASN A 22 0.24 -3.19 7.48
N PRO A 23 -0.14 -2.80 8.71
CA PRO A 23 0.44 -3.36 9.94
C PRO A 23 0.03 -4.80 10.23
N SER A 24 -1.04 -5.29 9.60
CA SER A 24 -1.45 -6.71 9.68
C SER A 24 -0.75 -7.59 8.66
N ALA A 25 0.06 -7.01 7.76
CA ALA A 25 0.85 -7.78 6.82
C ALA A 25 1.79 -8.72 7.58
N THR A 26 1.56 -10.02 7.45
CA THR A 26 2.48 -11.05 7.95
C THR A 26 3.48 -11.37 6.85
N ALA A 27 4.76 -11.43 7.20
CA ALA A 27 5.75 -12.06 6.33
C ALA A 27 5.50 -13.57 6.43
N ASP A 28 4.83 -14.15 5.44
CA ASP A 28 4.92 -15.59 5.26
C ASP A 28 6.36 -15.87 4.80
N VAL A 29 6.99 -16.89 5.38
CA VAL A 29 8.43 -17.21 5.24
C VAL A 29 8.84 -17.50 3.77
N SER A 30 7.88 -17.49 2.84
CA SER A 30 8.07 -17.63 1.40
C SER A 30 8.12 -16.26 0.69
N ALA A 31 9.33 -15.71 0.52
CA ALA A 31 9.77 -14.72 -0.49
C ALA A 31 9.01 -13.37 -0.68
N SER A 32 7.78 -13.23 -0.19
CA SER A 32 6.90 -12.07 -0.39
C SER A 32 6.60 -11.46 0.97
N ALA A 33 7.08 -10.24 1.19
CA ALA A 33 6.94 -9.59 2.49
C ALA A 33 6.89 -8.07 2.37
N PRO A 34 6.21 -7.39 3.33
CA PRO A 34 6.40 -5.97 3.52
C PRO A 34 7.87 -5.71 3.84
N GLY A 35 8.37 -4.56 3.42
CA GLY A 35 9.77 -4.19 3.59
C GLY A 35 10.24 -3.21 2.52
N VAL A 36 11.50 -3.37 2.13
CA VAL A 36 12.11 -2.57 1.08
C VAL A 36 12.74 -3.44 0.01
N ALA A 37 12.70 -2.97 -1.23
CA ALA A 37 13.33 -3.63 -2.37
C ALA A 37 14.18 -2.62 -3.15
N ILE A 38 15.27 -3.09 -3.75
CA ILE A 38 16.11 -2.27 -4.64
C ILE A 38 16.24 -2.98 -5.98
N ALA A 39 16.07 -2.23 -7.06
CA ALA A 39 16.29 -2.68 -8.43
C ALA A 39 17.14 -1.71 -9.24
N ARG A 40 17.70 -2.23 -10.32
CA ARG A 40 18.37 -1.46 -11.36
C ARG A 40 17.68 -1.74 -12.69
N GLY A 41 16.96 -0.74 -13.21
CA GLY A 41 16.02 -0.96 -14.31
C GLY A 41 15.01 -2.07 -13.97
N PRO A 42 14.79 -3.07 -14.85
CA PRO A 42 13.86 -4.18 -14.58
C PRO A 42 14.44 -5.26 -13.67
N VAL A 43 15.72 -5.16 -13.26
CA VAL A 43 16.42 -6.20 -12.51
C VAL A 43 16.29 -5.94 -11.02
N LEU A 44 15.51 -6.78 -10.33
CA LEU A 44 15.48 -6.82 -8.86
C LEU A 44 16.84 -7.26 -8.32
N LEU A 45 17.46 -6.43 -7.50
CA LEU A 45 18.76 -6.70 -6.90
C LEU A 45 18.63 -7.34 -5.52
N GLY A 46 17.61 -6.97 -4.75
CA GLY A 46 17.34 -7.59 -3.46
C GLY A 46 16.13 -7.02 -2.73
N ILE A 47 15.71 -7.75 -1.70
CA ILE A 47 14.60 -7.42 -0.80
C ILE A 47 15.10 -7.54 0.63
N GLU A 48 14.70 -6.63 1.50
CA GLU A 48 14.88 -6.68 2.95
C GLU A 48 13.50 -6.56 3.62
N PRO A 49 12.96 -7.67 4.15
CA PRO A 49 11.69 -7.68 4.85
C PRO A 49 11.69 -6.84 6.13
N ILE A 50 10.56 -6.23 6.45
CA ILE A 50 10.31 -5.54 7.73
C ILE A 50 9.13 -6.22 8.40
N HIS A 51 9.34 -6.74 9.62
CA HIS A 51 8.28 -7.39 10.39
C HIS A 51 7.51 -6.36 11.23
N PRO A 52 6.20 -6.18 11.04
CA PRO A 52 5.41 -5.19 11.80
C PRO A 52 5.31 -5.46 13.30
N GLN A 53 5.60 -6.69 13.74
CA GLN A 53 5.51 -7.12 15.14
C GLN A 53 6.78 -6.85 15.95
N ALA A 54 7.90 -6.50 15.30
CA ALA A 54 9.07 -6.01 16.02
C ALA A 54 8.73 -4.62 16.57
N ARG A 55 8.73 -4.46 17.90
CA ARG A 55 8.43 -3.21 18.64
C ARG A 55 9.42 -2.04 18.41
N HIS A 56 9.97 -1.93 17.20
CA HIS A 56 10.92 -0.89 16.84
C HIS A 56 10.33 -0.17 15.62
N ASP A 57 9.62 0.91 15.90
CA ASP A 57 9.15 1.90 14.90
C ASP A 57 10.31 2.46 14.05
N ASP A 58 11.56 2.13 14.41
CA ASP A 58 12.81 2.48 13.75
C ASP A 58 13.31 1.43 12.74
N ALA A 59 12.51 0.44 12.32
CA ALA A 59 13.02 -0.65 11.46
C ALA A 59 13.29 -0.26 10.00
N LEU A 60 12.63 0.78 9.48
CA LEU A 60 12.67 1.13 8.05
C LEU A 60 14.06 1.61 7.59
N MET A 61 14.62 2.63 8.22
CA MET A 61 15.92 3.17 7.83
C MET A 61 17.06 2.14 7.96
N PRO A 62 17.13 1.33 9.03
CA PRO A 62 18.05 0.20 9.12
C PRO A 62 17.84 -0.85 8.03
N ALA A 63 16.60 -1.15 7.63
CA ALA A 63 16.36 -2.09 6.53
C ALA A 63 16.91 -1.55 5.19
N ILE A 64 16.68 -0.26 4.91
CA ILE A 64 17.25 0.42 3.73
C ILE A 64 18.78 0.38 3.77
N ASP A 65 19.40 0.73 4.89
CA ASP A 65 20.86 0.73 5.05
C ASP A 65 21.46 -0.67 4.88
N ARG A 66 20.87 -1.69 5.54
CA ARG A 66 21.31 -3.09 5.40
C ARG A 66 21.24 -3.56 3.95
N LEU A 67 20.12 -3.30 3.25
CA LEU A 67 19.95 -3.71 1.87
C LEU A 67 20.92 -2.99 0.94
N ALA A 68 21.04 -1.66 1.07
CA ALA A 68 21.95 -0.85 0.26
C ALA A 68 23.41 -1.31 0.43
N ARG A 69 23.87 -1.54 1.68
CA ARG A 69 25.22 -2.06 1.95
C ARG A 69 25.43 -3.45 1.38
N LYS A 70 24.47 -4.37 1.57
CA LYS A 70 24.53 -5.73 1.03
C LYS A 70 24.68 -5.73 -0.49
N LEU A 71 24.05 -4.77 -1.17
CA LEU A 71 24.09 -4.62 -2.62
C LEU A 71 25.22 -3.71 -3.14
N GLY A 72 26.02 -3.10 -2.25
CA GLY A 72 27.03 -2.12 -2.62
C GLY A 72 26.47 -0.85 -3.28
N ILE A 73 25.20 -0.53 -3.02
CA ILE A 73 24.52 0.65 -3.58
C ILE A 73 24.80 1.86 -2.68
N GLN A 74 25.38 2.90 -3.28
CA GLN A 74 25.55 4.17 -2.59
C GLN A 74 24.19 4.89 -2.50
N PRO A 75 23.79 5.46 -1.35
CA PRO A 75 22.50 6.14 -1.21
C PRO A 75 22.26 7.21 -2.29
N ARG A 76 23.31 7.98 -2.64
CA ARG A 76 23.27 9.01 -3.70
C ARG A 76 23.02 8.48 -5.12
N SER A 77 23.12 7.17 -5.34
CA SER A 77 22.84 6.56 -6.64
C SER A 77 21.37 6.17 -6.82
N ILE A 78 20.57 6.23 -5.76
CA ILE A 78 19.11 6.04 -5.83
C ILE A 78 18.52 7.23 -6.58
N GLN A 79 17.84 6.96 -7.69
CA GLN A 79 17.26 7.99 -8.57
C GLN A 79 15.73 8.01 -8.50
N ARG A 80 15.12 6.91 -8.04
CA ARG A 80 13.67 6.76 -7.90
C ARG A 80 13.32 6.11 -6.58
N ILE A 81 12.22 6.57 -5.98
CA ILE A 81 11.68 6.00 -4.74
C ILE A 81 10.19 5.70 -4.92
N ALA A 82 9.84 4.43 -5.04
CA ALA A 82 8.47 3.96 -5.06
C ALA A 82 7.97 3.73 -3.63
N VAL A 83 6.78 4.23 -3.30
CA VAL A 83 6.21 4.09 -1.96
C VAL A 83 4.76 3.70 -2.04
N SER A 84 4.36 2.71 -1.24
CA SER A 84 2.96 2.37 -1.06
C SER A 84 2.23 3.47 -0.28
N THR A 85 1.28 4.15 -0.91
CA THR A 85 0.64 5.36 -0.36
C THR A 85 -0.67 5.11 0.38
N GLY A 86 -1.18 3.88 0.39
CA GLY A 86 -2.40 3.50 1.07
C GLY A 86 -3.57 3.14 0.14
N PRO A 87 -4.75 2.87 0.71
CA PRO A 87 -5.07 3.05 2.13
C PRO A 87 -4.43 1.96 3.01
N GLY A 88 -4.15 2.29 4.27
CA GLY A 88 -3.38 1.42 5.16
C GLY A 88 -3.17 2.00 6.56
N GLY A 89 -2.26 1.41 7.34
CA GLY A 89 -1.95 1.84 8.71
C GLY A 89 -1.34 3.24 8.75
N PHE A 90 -1.96 4.13 9.52
CA PHE A 90 -1.60 5.54 9.60
C PHE A 90 -0.12 5.79 9.93
N SER A 91 0.41 5.10 10.94
CA SER A 91 1.82 5.25 11.34
C SER A 91 2.78 4.78 10.25
N GLY A 92 2.53 3.59 9.67
CA GLY A 92 3.37 3.01 8.62
C GLY A 92 3.45 3.89 7.37
N LEU A 93 2.30 4.41 6.91
CA LEU A 93 2.24 5.32 5.75
C LEU A 93 3.02 6.61 5.99
N ARG A 94 2.86 7.24 7.17
CA ARG A 94 3.59 8.47 7.51
C ARG A 94 5.09 8.26 7.58
N ILE A 95 5.52 7.17 8.21
CA ILE A 95 6.95 6.83 8.35
C ILE A 95 7.56 6.58 6.96
N ALA A 96 6.91 5.77 6.13
CA ALA A 96 7.39 5.44 4.78
C ALA A 96 7.50 6.70 3.88
N ILE A 97 6.46 7.53 3.86
CA ILE A 97 6.44 8.74 3.04
C ILE A 97 7.44 9.78 3.53
N ALA A 98 7.56 9.97 4.85
CA ALA A 98 8.57 10.88 5.40
C ALA A 98 9.99 10.42 5.06
N ALA A 99 10.29 9.11 5.23
CA ALA A 99 11.57 8.54 4.87
C ALA A 99 11.88 8.73 3.37
N ALA A 100 10.92 8.43 2.49
CA ALA A 100 11.09 8.62 1.05
C ALA A 100 11.34 10.08 0.68
N LYS A 101 10.60 11.03 1.25
CA LYS A 101 10.84 12.47 0.99
C LYS A 101 12.22 12.91 1.47
N MET A 102 12.65 12.49 2.66
CA MET A 102 13.98 12.83 3.17
C MET A 102 15.11 12.24 2.32
N ILE A 103 14.96 10.99 1.85
CA ILE A 103 15.94 10.37 0.95
C ILE A 103 15.92 11.09 -0.39
N ALA A 104 14.75 11.41 -0.94
CA ALA A 104 14.62 12.15 -2.20
C ALA A 104 15.30 13.53 -2.10
N GLU A 105 15.08 14.28 -1.03
CA GLU A 105 15.74 15.56 -0.77
C GLU A 105 17.27 15.42 -0.73
N ALA A 106 17.77 14.37 -0.08
CA ALA A 106 19.20 14.13 0.07
C ALA A 106 19.89 13.63 -1.22
N THR A 107 19.13 13.05 -2.15
CA THR A 107 19.66 12.34 -3.34
C THR A 107 19.29 13.00 -4.67
N GLY A 108 18.28 13.87 -4.68
CA GLY A 108 17.65 14.37 -5.90
C GLY A 108 16.72 13.37 -6.59
N ALA A 109 16.36 12.26 -5.92
CA ALA A 109 15.49 11.23 -6.49
C ALA A 109 14.06 11.75 -6.71
N ARG A 110 13.39 11.21 -7.74
CA ARG A 110 11.95 11.38 -7.93
C ARG A 110 11.17 10.33 -7.15
N CYS A 111 9.94 10.65 -6.78
CA CYS A 111 9.06 9.71 -6.06
C CYS A 111 8.06 9.07 -7.01
N ILE A 112 7.55 7.88 -6.67
CA ILE A 112 6.45 7.22 -7.36
C ILE A 112 5.44 6.78 -6.30
N ALA A 113 4.22 7.31 -6.40
CA ALA A 113 3.12 6.97 -5.49
C ALA A 113 2.42 5.70 -5.96
N VAL A 114 2.58 4.60 -5.22
CA VAL A 114 2.00 3.30 -5.55
C VAL A 114 0.76 3.05 -4.68
N PRO A 115 -0.46 2.95 -5.24
CA PRO A 115 -1.64 2.60 -4.44
C PRO A 115 -1.47 1.20 -3.84
N SER A 116 -1.71 1.06 -2.53
CA SER A 116 -1.55 -0.23 -1.82
C SER A 116 -2.42 -1.33 -2.42
N ALA A 117 -3.60 -0.98 -2.95
CA ALA A 117 -4.46 -1.93 -3.64
C ALA A 117 -3.79 -2.55 -4.89
N ARG A 118 -2.95 -1.79 -5.62
CA ARG A 118 -2.21 -2.32 -6.78
C ARG A 118 -1.11 -3.29 -6.34
N VAL A 119 -0.45 -3.01 -5.22
CA VAL A 119 0.55 -3.91 -4.63
C VAL A 119 -0.08 -5.25 -4.28
N VAL A 120 -1.23 -5.23 -3.62
CA VAL A 120 -2.00 -6.43 -3.30
C VAL A 120 -2.43 -7.16 -4.57
N ALA A 121 -3.02 -6.43 -5.54
CA ALA A 121 -3.50 -7.01 -6.79
C ALA A 121 -2.40 -7.71 -7.61
N ALA A 122 -1.16 -7.20 -7.57
CA ALA A 122 0.00 -7.80 -8.25
C ALA A 122 0.41 -9.17 -7.69
N ARG A 123 -0.20 -9.62 -6.59
CA ARG A 123 0.01 -10.95 -5.99
C ARG A 123 -1.24 -11.81 -5.96
N VAL A 124 -2.35 -11.33 -6.53
CA VAL A 124 -3.59 -12.10 -6.67
C VAL A 124 -3.45 -13.06 -7.85
N GLN A 125 -3.76 -14.34 -7.64
CA GLN A 125 -3.84 -15.29 -8.75
C GLN A 125 -5.08 -14.98 -9.60
N HIS A 126 -4.89 -14.82 -10.91
CA HIS A 126 -5.97 -14.53 -11.85
C HIS A 126 -6.65 -15.82 -12.30
N ASP A 127 -7.97 -15.86 -12.16
CA ASP A 127 -8.83 -16.98 -12.54
C ASP A 127 -9.91 -16.56 -13.55
N GLY A 128 -9.70 -15.42 -14.23
CA GLY A 128 -10.64 -14.87 -15.19
C GLY A 128 -11.85 -14.17 -14.57
N ARG A 129 -11.87 -13.93 -13.25
CA ARG A 129 -12.95 -13.24 -12.54
C ARG A 129 -12.48 -11.89 -11.97
N PRO A 130 -13.33 -10.85 -12.01
CA PRO A 130 -13.05 -9.59 -11.32
C PRO A 130 -13.00 -9.79 -9.80
N PHE A 131 -12.15 -9.02 -9.14
CA PHE A 131 -11.95 -9.05 -7.70
C PHE A 131 -11.85 -7.63 -7.14
N ALA A 132 -12.22 -7.47 -5.87
CA ALA A 132 -12.05 -6.20 -5.16
C ALA A 132 -10.99 -6.35 -4.06
N VAL A 133 -10.04 -5.44 -4.03
CA VAL A 133 -9.13 -5.30 -2.88
C VAL A 133 -9.82 -4.42 -1.85
N VAL A 134 -10.04 -4.95 -0.64
CA VAL A 134 -10.81 -4.31 0.43
C VAL A 134 -9.91 -4.12 1.65
N LEU A 135 -9.55 -2.88 1.95
CA LEU A 135 -8.58 -2.50 2.97
C LEU A 135 -9.11 -1.39 3.88
N ASN A 136 -8.41 -1.16 5.00
CA ASN A 136 -8.66 -0.02 5.90
C ASN A 136 -10.11 0.02 6.44
N SER A 137 -10.53 -1.08 7.05
CA SER A 137 -11.84 -1.22 7.69
C SER A 137 -11.96 -0.37 8.95
N LYS A 138 -13.14 0.24 9.15
CA LYS A 138 -13.51 0.92 10.40
C LYS A 138 -15.02 0.84 10.61
N GLY A 139 -15.43 0.30 11.76
CA GLY A 139 -16.84 0.01 12.02
C GLY A 139 -17.37 -1.00 11.00
N GLU A 140 -18.48 -0.67 10.34
CA GLU A 140 -19.16 -1.55 9.37
C GLU A 140 -18.79 -1.26 7.91
N SER A 141 -17.74 -0.47 7.66
CA SER A 141 -17.31 -0.12 6.31
C SER A 141 -15.81 -0.28 6.09
N ALA A 142 -15.43 -0.50 4.83
CA ALA A 142 -14.04 -0.62 4.38
C ALA A 142 -13.83 0.16 3.06
N HIS A 143 -12.58 0.42 2.68
CA HIS A 143 -12.27 1.02 1.38
C HIS A 143 -12.00 -0.07 0.35
N TYR A 144 -12.46 0.10 -0.88
CA TYR A 144 -12.26 -0.84 -1.97
C TYR A 144 -11.67 -0.21 -3.22
N ALA A 145 -10.95 -1.03 -3.97
CA ALA A 145 -10.64 -0.79 -5.38
C ALA A 145 -10.95 -2.05 -6.18
N LEU A 146 -11.66 -1.90 -7.30
CA LEU A 146 -12.06 -2.99 -8.16
C LEU A 146 -11.03 -3.23 -9.27
N PHE A 147 -10.73 -4.50 -9.51
CA PHE A 147 -9.83 -4.96 -10.56
C PHE A 147 -10.56 -5.86 -11.54
N ASP A 148 -10.17 -5.75 -12.81
CA ASP A 148 -10.69 -6.61 -13.88
C ASP A 148 -10.12 -8.05 -13.77
N PRO A 149 -10.61 -9.00 -14.59
CA PRO A 149 -10.11 -10.37 -14.63
C PRO A 149 -8.60 -10.53 -14.84
N ASP A 150 -7.94 -9.56 -15.48
CA ASP A 150 -6.50 -9.55 -15.77
C ASP A 150 -5.69 -8.87 -14.65
N GLY A 151 -6.34 -8.46 -13.56
CA GLY A 151 -5.69 -7.74 -12.46
C GLY A 151 -5.40 -6.27 -12.78
N ARG A 152 -6.00 -5.68 -13.81
CA ARG A 152 -5.87 -4.25 -14.09
C ARG A 152 -6.84 -3.45 -13.22
N PRO A 153 -6.38 -2.31 -12.67
CA PRO A 153 -7.24 -1.43 -11.89
C PRO A 153 -8.33 -0.82 -12.76
N THR A 154 -9.56 -0.81 -12.26
CA THR A 154 -10.68 -0.05 -12.86
C THR A 154 -10.75 1.36 -12.26
N ASP A 155 -11.69 2.18 -12.73
CA ASP A 155 -12.02 3.49 -12.14
C ASP A 155 -12.92 3.38 -10.90
N ARG A 156 -13.41 2.18 -10.56
CA ARG A 156 -14.33 1.93 -9.45
C ARG A 156 -13.56 1.68 -8.15
N GLN A 157 -13.58 2.68 -7.28
CA GLN A 157 -13.04 2.63 -5.93
C GLN A 157 -13.85 3.53 -4.99
N GLY A 158 -13.78 3.30 -3.69
CA GLY A 158 -14.52 4.09 -2.71
C GLY A 158 -14.67 3.37 -1.38
N ASP A 159 -15.56 3.87 -0.53
CA ASP A 159 -16.00 3.12 0.65
C ASP A 159 -17.11 2.14 0.28
N LEU A 160 -17.13 0.99 0.96
CA LEU A 160 -18.22 0.02 0.90
C LEU A 160 -18.66 -0.39 2.31
N ASP A 161 -19.95 -0.70 2.42
CA ASP A 161 -20.53 -1.49 3.50
C ASP A 161 -21.10 -2.81 2.94
N ALA A 162 -21.71 -3.61 3.80
CA ALA A 162 -22.32 -4.88 3.40
C ALA A 162 -23.32 -4.74 2.24
N SER A 163 -24.16 -3.70 2.23
CA SER A 163 -25.22 -3.54 1.23
C SER A 163 -24.69 -3.36 -0.20
N MET A 164 -23.47 -2.85 -0.32
CA MET A 164 -22.84 -2.52 -1.61
C MET A 164 -22.19 -3.72 -2.30
N LEU A 165 -21.99 -4.88 -1.64
CA LEU A 165 -21.27 -6.02 -2.23
C LEU A 165 -21.95 -6.54 -3.50
N SER A 166 -23.28 -6.62 -3.48
CA SER A 166 -24.08 -7.06 -4.64
C SER A 166 -23.87 -6.20 -5.89
N CYS A 167 -23.45 -4.93 -5.71
CA CYS A 167 -23.19 -3.98 -6.78
C CYS A 167 -21.73 -4.00 -7.27
N LEU A 168 -20.80 -4.66 -6.59
CA LEU A 168 -19.38 -4.67 -6.97
C LEU A 168 -19.15 -5.41 -8.30
N ALA A 169 -20.00 -6.39 -8.63
CA ALA A 169 -19.79 -7.31 -9.74
C ALA A 169 -18.43 -8.03 -9.66
N ALA A 170 -17.96 -8.32 -8.44
CA ALA A 170 -16.76 -9.09 -8.15
C ALA A 170 -17.15 -10.47 -7.60
N GLY A 171 -16.37 -11.51 -7.92
CA GLY A 171 -16.56 -12.83 -7.32
C GLY A 171 -15.72 -13.06 -6.07
N ARG A 172 -14.79 -12.14 -5.79
CA ARG A 172 -13.70 -12.33 -4.82
C ARG A 172 -13.40 -11.02 -4.10
N LEU A 173 -13.14 -11.11 -2.80
CA LEU A 173 -12.64 -10.04 -1.97
C LEU A 173 -11.25 -10.38 -1.48
N ILE A 174 -10.30 -9.47 -1.67
CA ILE A 174 -8.95 -9.58 -1.11
C ILE A 174 -8.90 -8.64 0.10
N ALA A 175 -9.01 -9.20 1.30
CA ALA A 175 -9.26 -8.44 2.52
C ALA A 175 -8.43 -8.94 3.71
N ASP A 176 -7.96 -8.01 4.53
CA ASP A 176 -7.22 -8.34 5.74
C ASP A 176 -8.16 -8.82 6.87
N GLN A 177 -7.56 -9.21 7.99
CA GLN A 177 -8.28 -9.73 9.16
C GLN A 177 -9.24 -8.72 9.82
N PHE A 178 -9.20 -7.45 9.42
CA PHE A 178 -10.06 -6.40 9.96
C PHE A 178 -11.34 -6.20 9.14
N LEU A 179 -11.59 -7.01 8.10
CA LEU A 179 -12.85 -7.00 7.36
C LEU A 179 -14.06 -7.08 8.33
N PRO A 180 -15.03 -6.14 8.26
CA PRO A 180 -16.18 -6.16 9.14
C PRO A 180 -17.00 -7.44 8.99
N ARG A 181 -17.55 -7.94 10.11
CA ARG A 181 -18.32 -9.19 10.12
C ARG A 181 -19.56 -9.12 9.22
N SER A 182 -20.19 -7.95 9.11
CA SER A 182 -21.32 -7.72 8.20
C SER A 182 -20.93 -7.92 6.73
N ILE A 183 -19.80 -7.35 6.32
CA ILE A 183 -19.25 -7.51 4.96
C ILE A 183 -18.85 -8.96 4.71
N ALA A 184 -18.20 -9.62 5.68
CA ALA A 184 -17.82 -11.02 5.54
C ALA A 184 -19.03 -11.96 5.41
N ALA A 185 -20.06 -11.78 6.24
CA ALA A 185 -21.29 -12.56 6.20
C ALA A 185 -22.08 -12.34 4.89
N GLU A 186 -22.10 -11.11 4.38
CA GLU A 186 -22.75 -10.80 3.12
C GLU A 186 -21.98 -11.37 1.91
N ALA A 187 -20.65 -11.32 1.94
CA ALA A 187 -19.82 -11.96 0.92
C ALA A 187 -20.10 -13.47 0.85
N GLU A 188 -20.19 -14.14 2.00
CA GLU A 188 -20.58 -15.55 2.09
C GLU A 188 -21.98 -15.79 1.53
N ARG A 189 -22.96 -14.97 1.90
CA ARG A 189 -24.34 -15.05 1.38
C ARG A 189 -24.40 -14.91 -0.15
N LEU A 190 -23.54 -14.07 -0.72
CA LEU A 190 -23.43 -13.85 -2.17
C LEU A 190 -22.54 -14.88 -2.88
N GLY A 191 -21.93 -15.83 -2.15
CA GLY A 191 -21.04 -16.84 -2.71
C GLY A 191 -19.68 -16.29 -3.17
N MET A 192 -19.26 -15.15 -2.63
CA MET A 192 -17.94 -14.56 -2.89
C MET A 192 -16.86 -15.27 -2.05
N THR A 193 -15.66 -15.42 -2.60
CA THR A 193 -14.51 -15.91 -1.83
C THR A 193 -13.78 -14.75 -1.17
N ILE A 194 -13.27 -14.96 0.05
CA ILE A 194 -12.44 -13.99 0.76
C ILE A 194 -11.02 -14.57 0.85
N GLU A 195 -10.05 -13.81 0.36
CA GLU A 195 -8.63 -14.18 0.35
C GLU A 195 -7.81 -13.12 1.08
N ARG A 196 -6.68 -13.54 1.67
CA ARG A 196 -5.80 -12.63 2.39
C ARG A 196 -4.96 -11.80 1.42
N PRO A 197 -4.80 -10.48 1.66
CA PRO A 197 -3.91 -9.64 0.87
C PRO A 197 -2.45 -9.99 1.15
N VAL A 198 -1.64 -9.92 0.10
CA VAL A 198 -0.19 -10.03 0.18
C VAL A 198 0.41 -8.66 -0.08
N PHE A 199 1.12 -8.12 0.91
CA PHE A 199 1.89 -6.89 0.77
C PHE A 199 3.35 -7.26 0.50
N ASP A 200 3.91 -6.74 -0.58
CA ASP A 200 5.23 -7.14 -1.08
C ASP A 200 6.01 -5.94 -1.61
N ALA A 201 7.23 -5.74 -1.09
CA ALA A 201 8.13 -4.71 -1.56
C ALA A 201 8.52 -4.89 -3.05
N ALA A 202 8.61 -6.13 -3.54
CA ALA A 202 8.85 -6.38 -4.97
C ALA A 202 7.62 -6.00 -5.82
N ALA A 203 6.40 -6.29 -5.36
CA ALA A 203 5.18 -5.85 -6.05
C ALA A 203 5.07 -4.32 -6.11
N CYS A 204 5.43 -3.62 -5.02
CA CYS A 204 5.49 -2.17 -4.98
C CYS A 204 6.46 -1.62 -6.04
N LEU A 205 7.64 -2.22 -6.14
CA LEU A 205 8.63 -1.90 -7.17
C LEU A 205 8.08 -2.16 -8.58
N GLU A 206 7.52 -3.34 -8.84
CA GLU A 206 7.00 -3.73 -10.16
C GLU A 206 5.89 -2.78 -10.62
N CYS A 207 4.95 -2.48 -9.72
CA CYS A 207 3.85 -1.54 -9.99
C CYS A 207 4.35 -0.13 -10.31
N SER A 208 5.49 0.28 -9.75
CA SER A 208 6.06 1.61 -9.98
C SER A 208 6.42 1.86 -11.45
N TRP A 209 6.72 0.83 -12.23
CA TRP A 209 7.11 0.98 -13.65
C TRP A 209 5.98 1.47 -14.55
N ALA A 210 4.72 1.29 -14.13
CA ALA A 210 3.55 1.74 -14.87
C ALA A 210 2.97 3.06 -14.34
N LEU A 211 3.67 3.71 -13.40
CA LEU A 211 3.21 4.90 -12.70
C LEU A 211 4.12 6.10 -12.97
N PRO A 212 3.58 7.33 -12.99
CA PRO A 212 4.37 8.51 -13.25
C PRO A 212 5.30 8.83 -12.07
N GLU A 213 6.46 9.39 -12.40
CA GLU A 213 7.33 10.05 -11.43
C GLU A 213 6.71 11.39 -11.01
N ILE A 214 6.67 11.63 -9.70
CA ILE A 214 6.11 12.84 -9.09
C ILE A 214 7.17 13.58 -8.29
N ASP A 215 6.88 14.85 -7.99
CA ASP A 215 7.74 15.61 -7.09
C ASP A 215 7.64 15.05 -5.67
N PRO A 216 8.76 14.97 -4.91
CA PRO A 216 8.69 14.57 -3.50
C PRO A 216 7.70 15.40 -2.67
N ALA A 217 7.47 16.67 -3.02
CA ALA A 217 6.46 17.50 -2.38
C ALA A 217 5.03 16.94 -2.56
N GLU A 218 4.73 16.38 -3.73
CA GLU A 218 3.42 15.84 -4.12
C GLU A 218 3.14 14.44 -3.53
N LEU A 219 4.15 13.74 -3.03
CA LEU A 219 3.97 12.42 -2.43
C LEU A 219 3.16 12.55 -1.12
N LEU A 220 1.88 12.18 -1.17
CA LEU A 220 0.95 12.28 -0.04
C LEU A 220 0.35 10.93 0.32
N PRO A 221 0.12 10.66 1.62
CA PRO A 221 -0.61 9.47 2.03
C PRO A 221 -2.06 9.56 1.55
N PHE A 222 -2.56 8.46 1.01
CA PHE A 222 -3.98 8.28 0.77
C PHE A 222 -4.64 7.76 2.05
N TYR A 223 -5.15 8.69 2.86
CA TYR A 223 -6.09 8.36 3.92
C TYR A 223 -7.49 8.29 3.32
N ALA A 224 -8.00 7.08 3.13
CA ALA A 224 -9.36 6.88 2.59
C ALA A 224 -10.44 7.58 3.41
N ARG A 225 -10.17 7.95 4.67
CA ARG A 225 -11.12 8.63 5.56
C ARG A 225 -10.47 9.73 6.37
N GLU A 226 -11.31 10.67 6.78
CA GLU A 226 -10.91 11.76 7.67
C GLU A 226 -10.46 11.24 9.05
N PRO A 227 -9.39 11.79 9.65
CA PRO A 227 -8.94 11.37 10.98
C PRO A 227 -10.02 11.52 12.05
N GLU A 228 -10.15 10.53 12.93
CA GLU A 228 -11.18 10.52 13.98
C GLU A 228 -11.12 11.72 14.92
N ALA A 229 -9.92 12.25 15.16
CA ALA A 229 -9.73 13.46 15.95
C ALA A 229 -10.47 14.66 15.32
N VAL A 230 -10.49 14.76 13.99
CA VAL A 230 -11.20 15.81 13.25
C VAL A 230 -12.72 15.59 13.35
N THR A 231 -13.18 14.35 13.18
CA THR A 231 -14.61 14.02 13.35
C THR A 231 -15.10 14.33 14.76
N LYS A 232 -14.33 13.94 15.79
CA LYS A 232 -14.63 14.23 17.21
C LYS A 232 -14.59 15.71 17.53
N TRP A 233 -13.63 16.46 16.97
CA TRP A 233 -13.55 17.90 17.14
C TRP A 233 -14.77 18.61 16.52
N ARG A 234 -15.18 18.25 15.30
CA ARG A 234 -16.40 18.80 14.67
C ARG A 234 -17.67 18.46 15.44
N LEU A 235 -17.78 17.23 15.95
CA LEU A 235 -18.91 16.85 16.81
C LEU A 235 -18.97 17.74 18.07
N ARG A 236 -17.84 18.00 18.72
CA ARG A 236 -17.76 18.93 19.86
C ARG A 236 -18.17 20.36 19.47
N GLU A 237 -17.62 20.89 18.38
CA GLU A 237 -18.01 22.23 17.89
C GLU A 237 -19.49 22.35 17.51
N SER A 238 -20.09 21.27 16.99
CA SER A 238 -21.52 21.25 16.64
C SER A 238 -22.44 21.21 17.87
N LEU A 239 -21.95 20.67 19.00
CA LEU A 239 -22.68 20.62 20.27
C LEU A 239 -22.57 21.93 21.06
N ASP A 240 -21.49 22.70 20.87
CA ASP A 240 -21.25 23.99 21.56
C ASP A 240 -21.93 25.20 20.87
N LYS A 241 -22.59 25.01 19.72
CA LYS A 241 -23.38 26.08 19.08
C LYS A 241 -24.77 26.19 19.72
N PRO A 242 -25.20 27.36 20.23
CA PRO A 242 -26.54 27.53 20.77
C PRO A 242 -27.59 27.25 19.69
N LYS A 243 -28.57 26.40 20.00
CA LYS A 243 -29.74 26.17 19.12
C LYS A 243 -30.44 27.51 18.91
N ALA A 244 -30.52 27.97 17.66
CA ALA A 244 -31.30 29.14 17.31
C ALA A 244 -32.76 28.93 17.74
N SER A 245 -33.29 29.86 18.54
CA SER A 245 -34.69 29.85 18.97
C SER A 245 -35.60 29.90 17.74
N PRO A 246 -36.72 29.15 17.72
CA PRO A 246 -37.64 29.20 16.61
C PRO A 246 -38.25 30.62 16.47
N PRO A 247 -38.53 31.07 15.23
CA PRO A 247 -39.12 32.38 15.00
C PRO A 247 -40.51 32.48 15.65
N ALA A 248 -40.79 33.63 16.26
CA ALA A 248 -42.04 33.98 16.93
C ALA A 248 -43.20 34.21 15.96
#